data_AF-A0A7C4LD55-F1
#
_entry.id   AF-A0A7C4LD55-F1
#
_cell.length_a   1.000
_cell.length_b   1.000
_cell.length_c   1.000
_cell.angle_alpha   90.00
_cell.angle_beta   90.00
_cell.angle_gamma   90.00
#
_symmetry.space_group_name_H-M   'P 1'
#
loop_
_entity.id
_entity.type
_entity.pdbx_description
1 polymer ?
#
loop_
_entity_poly.entity_id
_entity_poly.type
_entity_poly.pdbx_seq_one_letter_code
_entity_poly.pdbx_strand_id
1 'polypeptide(L)'
;MSRSSYNLHPANVSPKYALTLKRSSSVAWEVNSAGEWERVIAISGSWGYCDSGSPTDVMAYRATADIKLACLIIAAAEYRRRTGVETATATVTGAGVVLTPQGVPRSALDLIRPYVRYVTV
;
A
#
# COMPACT_ATOMS: atom_id res chain seq x y z
N MET A 1 5.25 18.65 -17.13
CA MET A 1 6.40 17.73 -17.24
C MET A 1 5.89 16.35 -17.65
N SER A 2 6.35 15.80 -18.76
CA SER A 2 5.87 14.49 -19.29
C SER A 2 6.90 13.38 -19.03
N ARG A 3 6.51 12.11 -19.24
CA ARG A 3 7.35 10.91 -19.01
C ARG A 3 8.70 10.93 -19.74
N SER A 4 8.84 11.73 -20.78
CA SER A 4 10.11 11.88 -21.50
C SER A 4 11.15 12.66 -20.69
N SER A 5 10.76 13.47 -19.71
CA SER A 5 11.66 14.40 -18.99
C SER A 5 12.37 13.75 -17.79
N TYR A 6 11.87 12.64 -17.27
CA TYR A 6 12.38 12.03 -16.04
C TYR A 6 12.38 10.51 -16.09
N ASN A 7 13.19 9.92 -15.21
CA ASN A 7 13.19 8.51 -14.86
C ASN A 7 12.66 8.35 -13.43
N LEU A 8 11.92 7.28 -13.17
CA LEU A 8 11.46 6.90 -11.84
C LEU A 8 12.35 5.78 -11.28
N HIS A 9 12.60 5.85 -9.98
CA HIS A 9 13.40 4.89 -9.24
C HIS A 9 12.56 4.24 -8.13
N PRO A 10 12.75 2.93 -7.88
CA PRO A 10 13.67 2.01 -8.55
C PRO A 10 13.23 1.63 -9.98
N ALA A 11 14.17 1.22 -10.84
CA ALA A 11 13.86 0.80 -12.20
C ALA A 11 13.11 -0.54 -12.18
N ASN A 12 12.05 -0.68 -13.00
CA ASN A 12 11.28 -1.93 -13.18
C ASN A 12 10.72 -2.60 -11.91
N VAL A 13 10.73 -1.89 -10.77
CA VAL A 13 10.20 -2.37 -9.49
C VAL A 13 9.34 -1.28 -8.86
N SER A 14 8.23 -1.68 -8.25
CA SER A 14 7.32 -0.79 -7.53
C SER A 14 7.39 -1.04 -6.01
N PRO A 15 7.10 -0.05 -5.16
CA PRO A 15 6.65 1.31 -5.50
C PRO A 15 7.81 2.24 -5.90
N LYS A 16 7.52 3.21 -6.76
CA LYS A 16 8.47 4.29 -7.11
C LYS A 16 8.51 5.31 -5.99
N TYR A 17 9.70 5.66 -5.50
CA TYR A 17 9.87 6.61 -4.40
C TYR A 17 10.81 7.78 -4.73
N ALA A 18 11.51 7.70 -5.86
CA ALA A 18 12.42 8.76 -6.29
C ALA A 18 12.28 9.01 -7.80
N LEU A 19 12.68 10.20 -8.22
CA LEU A 19 12.74 10.57 -9.62
C LEU A 19 14.03 11.32 -9.93
N THR A 20 14.47 11.22 -11.17
CA THR A 20 15.66 11.93 -11.66
C THR A 20 15.35 12.50 -13.03
N LEU A 21 15.70 13.77 -13.25
CA LEU A 21 15.57 14.40 -14.56
C LEU A 21 16.55 13.75 -15.54
N LYS A 22 16.09 13.47 -16.76
CA LYS A 22 16.97 12.93 -17.79
C LYS A 22 17.95 14.01 -18.23
N ARG A 23 19.21 13.63 -18.46
CA ARG A 23 20.23 14.55 -18.99
C ARG A 23 19.87 15.12 -20.37
N SER A 24 19.07 14.38 -21.14
CA SER A 24 18.54 14.82 -22.43
C SER A 24 17.28 15.69 -22.33
N SER A 25 16.76 15.95 -21.12
CA SER A 25 15.60 16.80 -20.92
C SER A 25 16.02 18.27 -20.94
N SER A 26 15.16 19.14 -21.48
CA SER A 26 15.29 20.60 -21.35
C SER A 26 14.80 21.13 -20.00
N VAL A 27 14.30 20.26 -19.11
CA VAL A 27 13.80 20.63 -17.78
C VAL A 27 14.94 20.50 -16.77
N ALA A 28 15.09 21.49 -15.89
CA ALA A 28 16.06 21.50 -14.80
C ALA A 28 15.38 21.78 -13.45
N TRP A 29 16.07 21.45 -12.36
CA TRP A 29 15.68 21.88 -11.02
C TRP A 29 16.05 23.35 -10.84
N GLU A 30 15.12 24.17 -10.37
CA GLU A 30 15.27 25.62 -10.20
C GLU A 30 15.14 26.03 -8.73
N VAL A 31 15.77 27.15 -8.40
CA VAL A 31 15.64 27.82 -7.09
C VAL A 31 14.32 28.57 -6.99
N ASN A 32 13.92 28.90 -5.77
CA ASN A 32 12.84 29.87 -5.57
C ASN A 32 13.32 31.30 -5.81
N SER A 33 12.39 32.24 -5.79
CA SER A 33 12.65 33.68 -5.90
C SER A 33 13.57 34.23 -4.80
N ALA A 34 13.84 33.48 -3.72
CA ALA A 34 14.76 33.84 -2.65
C ALA A 34 16.17 33.23 -2.82
N GLY A 35 16.41 32.44 -3.89
CA GLY A 35 17.69 31.79 -4.16
C GLY A 35 17.96 30.51 -3.36
N GLU A 36 16.94 29.93 -2.73
CA GLU A 36 17.07 28.70 -1.95
C GLU A 36 17.05 27.47 -2.86
N TRP A 37 17.94 26.51 -2.59
CA TRP A 37 18.05 25.25 -3.34
C TRP A 37 17.40 24.07 -2.61
N GLU A 38 17.34 24.11 -1.28
CA GLU A 38 16.90 22.99 -0.47
C GLU A 38 15.40 23.05 -0.20
N ARG A 39 14.72 21.91 -0.36
CA ARG A 39 13.29 21.73 0.00
C ARG A 39 12.33 22.70 -0.71
N VAL A 40 12.75 23.29 -1.83
CA VAL A 40 11.97 24.27 -2.58
C VAL A 40 10.99 23.64 -3.57
N ILE A 41 11.29 22.41 -4.01
CA ILE A 41 10.58 21.78 -5.10
C ILE A 41 9.49 20.85 -4.56
N ALA A 42 8.24 21.19 -4.83
CA ALA A 42 7.09 20.34 -4.56
C ALA A 42 6.82 19.40 -5.75
N ILE A 43 6.73 18.10 -5.48
CA ILE A 43 6.42 17.08 -6.48
C ILE A 43 4.99 16.59 -6.23
N SER A 44 4.10 16.80 -7.20
CA SER A 44 2.77 16.20 -7.20
C SER A 44 2.79 14.89 -7.99
N GLY A 45 2.33 13.81 -7.38
CA GLY A 45 2.28 12.50 -8.01
C GLY A 45 1.42 11.52 -7.21
N SER A 46 1.04 10.43 -7.86
CA SER A 46 0.47 9.26 -7.19
C SER A 46 1.58 8.28 -6.82
N TRP A 47 1.40 7.59 -5.70
CA TRP A 47 2.29 6.52 -5.25
C TRP A 47 1.46 5.26 -5.00
N GLY A 48 2.03 4.11 -5.30
CA GLY A 48 1.34 2.83 -5.16
C GLY A 48 2.09 1.70 -5.83
N TYR A 49 1.57 0.48 -5.68
CA TYR A 49 2.10 -0.70 -6.34
C TYR A 49 1.66 -0.81 -7.81
N CYS A 50 0.48 -0.27 -8.17
CA CYS A 50 -0.05 -0.27 -9.53
C CYS A 50 -0.81 1.03 -9.84
N ASP A 51 -0.85 1.45 -11.11
CA ASP A 51 -1.50 2.68 -11.59
C ASP A 51 -2.90 2.46 -12.18
N SER A 52 -3.15 1.28 -12.75
CA SER A 52 -4.30 1.00 -13.61
C SER A 52 -5.10 -0.25 -13.18
N GLY A 53 -4.88 -0.72 -11.96
CA GLY A 53 -5.53 -1.92 -11.42
C GLY A 53 -5.00 -3.25 -11.97
N SER A 54 -4.21 -3.22 -13.07
CA SER A 54 -3.48 -4.36 -13.60
C SER A 54 -1.97 -4.16 -13.46
N PRO A 55 -1.31 -4.80 -12.49
CA PRO A 55 0.13 -4.66 -12.29
C PRO A 55 0.93 -5.37 -13.39
N THR A 56 1.86 -4.65 -14.03
CA THR A 56 2.78 -5.20 -15.04
C THR A 56 4.02 -5.87 -14.44
N ASP A 57 4.41 -5.45 -13.24
CA ASP A 57 5.62 -5.94 -12.55
C ASP A 57 5.26 -7.05 -11.56
N VAL A 58 6.11 -8.08 -11.43
CA VAL A 58 5.87 -9.22 -10.53
C VAL A 58 5.64 -8.79 -9.07
N MET A 59 6.41 -7.81 -8.60
CA MET A 59 6.27 -7.30 -7.22
C MET A 59 4.97 -6.53 -7.02
N ALA A 60 4.56 -5.76 -8.02
CA ALA A 60 3.28 -5.07 -8.02
C ALA A 60 2.12 -6.08 -8.03
N TYR A 61 2.25 -7.16 -8.81
CA TYR A 61 1.24 -8.23 -8.88
C TYR A 61 1.02 -8.90 -7.52
N ARG A 62 2.11 -9.33 -6.88
CA ARG A 62 2.04 -9.97 -5.56
C ARG A 62 1.42 -9.05 -4.52
N ALA A 63 1.88 -7.79 -4.46
CA ALA A 63 1.33 -6.81 -3.52
C ALA A 63 -0.18 -6.59 -3.73
N THR A 64 -0.63 -6.38 -4.97
CA THR A 64 -2.07 -6.20 -5.25
C THR A 64 -2.89 -7.45 -4.93
N ALA A 65 -2.37 -8.64 -5.23
CA ALA A 65 -3.05 -9.91 -4.93
C ALA A 65 -3.19 -10.15 -3.42
N ASP A 66 -2.10 -9.99 -2.66
CA ASP A 66 -2.07 -10.21 -1.21
C ASP A 66 -2.94 -9.19 -0.47
N ILE A 67 -2.88 -7.91 -0.86
CA ILE A 67 -3.74 -6.85 -0.30
C ILE A 67 -5.21 -7.13 -0.60
N LYS A 68 -5.54 -7.54 -1.83
CA LYS A 68 -6.92 -7.87 -2.22
C LYS A 68 -7.46 -9.05 -1.42
N LEU A 69 -6.66 -10.11 -1.27
CA LEU A 69 -7.04 -11.28 -0.50
C LEU A 69 -7.23 -10.94 0.98
N ALA A 70 -6.32 -10.18 1.57
CA ALA A 70 -6.44 -9.73 2.95
C ALA A 70 -7.71 -8.87 3.18
N CYS A 71 -8.02 -7.97 2.25
CA CYS A 71 -9.25 -7.17 2.28
C CYS A 71 -10.50 -8.06 2.28
N LEU A 72 -10.56 -9.07 1.40
CA LEU A 72 -11.68 -10.01 1.34
C LEU A 72 -11.83 -10.82 2.64
N ILE A 73 -10.72 -11.29 3.21
CA ILE A 73 -10.72 -12.04 4.48
C ILE A 73 -11.27 -11.16 5.61
N ILE A 74 -10.79 -9.91 5.72
CA ILE A 74 -11.25 -8.97 6.75
C ILE A 74 -12.73 -8.65 6.55
N ALA A 75 -13.15 -8.32 5.33
CA ALA A 75 -14.54 -8.01 5.03
C ALA A 75 -15.48 -9.18 5.33
N ALA A 76 -15.08 -10.40 4.97
CA ALA A 76 -15.84 -11.61 5.28
C ALA A 76 -15.92 -11.86 6.80
N ALA A 77 -14.83 -11.63 7.54
CA ALA A 77 -14.81 -11.79 9.00
C ALA A 77 -15.70 -10.76 9.70
N GLU A 78 -15.70 -9.50 9.26
CA GLU A 78 -16.61 -8.45 9.75
C GLU A 78 -18.08 -8.79 9.43
N TYR A 79 -18.36 -9.25 8.21
CA TYR A 79 -19.71 -9.63 7.82
C TYR A 79 -20.27 -10.77 8.68
N ARG A 80 -19.46 -11.80 8.93
CA ARG A 80 -19.85 -12.93 9.79
C ARG A 80 -20.07 -12.49 11.24
N ARG A 81 -19.22 -11.60 11.78
CA ARG A 81 -19.42 -11.02 13.11
C ARG A 81 -20.74 -10.28 13.24
N ARG A 82 -21.13 -9.51 12.22
CA ARG A 82 -22.39 -8.76 12.21
C ARG A 82 -23.62 -9.66 12.10
N THR A 83 -23.53 -10.73 11.31
CA THR A 83 -24.69 -11.57 10.98
C THR A 83 -24.80 -12.84 11.82
N GLY A 84 -23.78 -13.18 12.61
CA GLY A 84 -23.76 -14.40 13.44
C GLY A 84 -23.63 -15.69 12.64
N VAL A 85 -23.33 -15.59 11.33
CA VAL A 85 -23.23 -16.73 10.42
C VAL A 85 -21.85 -17.38 10.57
N GLU A 86 -21.82 -18.72 10.78
CA GLU A 86 -20.60 -19.54 10.81
C GLU A 86 -19.62 -19.24 11.97
N THR A 87 -20.12 -19.04 13.19
CA THR A 87 -19.27 -18.91 14.39
C THR A 87 -18.74 -20.27 14.86
N ALA A 88 -17.92 -20.95 14.04
CA ALA A 88 -17.36 -22.27 14.36
C ALA A 88 -16.38 -22.24 15.55
N THR A 89 -15.83 -21.07 15.88
CA THR A 89 -14.99 -20.84 17.07
C THR A 89 -15.72 -19.92 18.05
N ALA A 90 -16.98 -20.23 18.33
CA ALA A 90 -17.68 -19.66 19.46
C ALA A 90 -17.14 -20.32 20.73
N THR A 91 -16.27 -19.63 21.48
CA THR A 91 -16.02 -20.03 22.87
C THR A 91 -17.30 -19.73 23.64
N VAL A 92 -18.12 -20.75 23.88
CA VAL A 92 -19.29 -20.64 24.75
C VAL A 92 -18.76 -20.43 26.17
N THR A 93 -18.82 -19.19 26.64
CA THR A 93 -18.57 -18.91 28.06
C THR A 93 -19.67 -19.59 28.89
N GLY A 94 -19.40 -19.94 30.15
CA GLY A 94 -20.35 -20.63 31.02
C GLY A 94 -21.72 -19.95 31.22
N ALA A 95 -21.90 -18.72 30.70
CA ALA A 95 -23.15 -17.97 30.66
C ALA A 95 -23.87 -17.99 29.28
N GLY A 96 -23.44 -18.82 28.32
CA GLY A 96 -24.09 -18.94 27.01
C GLY A 96 -23.74 -17.83 26.00
N VAL A 97 -22.75 -16.98 26.30
CA VAL A 97 -22.33 -15.89 25.42
C VAL A 97 -21.27 -16.38 24.43
N VAL A 98 -21.53 -16.16 23.14
CA VAL A 98 -20.61 -16.44 22.03
C VAL A 98 -19.63 -15.27 21.88
N LEU A 99 -18.37 -15.50 22.25
CA LEU A 99 -17.29 -14.55 21.97
C LEU A 99 -16.72 -14.81 20.58
N THR A 100 -16.90 -13.86 19.66
CA THR A 100 -16.15 -13.85 18.38
C THR A 100 -14.76 -13.27 18.59
N PRO A 101 -13.70 -13.83 17.98
CA PRO A 101 -12.36 -13.24 18.04
C PRO A 101 -12.40 -11.79 17.54
N GLN A 102 -11.92 -10.87 18.36
CA GLN A 102 -11.81 -9.46 18.01
C GLN A 102 -10.49 -9.21 17.27
N GLY A 103 -10.55 -8.41 16.19
CA GLY A 103 -9.37 -7.94 15.45
C GLY A 103 -9.22 -8.53 14.04
N VAL A 104 -8.06 -8.25 13.44
CA VAL A 104 -7.71 -8.71 12.09
C VAL A 104 -7.38 -10.21 12.13
N PRO A 105 -8.01 -11.06 11.31
CA PRO A 105 -7.68 -12.48 11.23
C PRO A 105 -6.18 -12.69 10.96
N ARG A 106 -5.57 -13.68 11.64
CA ARG A 106 -4.12 -13.94 11.56
C ARG A 106 -3.65 -14.14 10.11
N SER A 107 -4.47 -14.80 9.28
CA SER A 107 -4.20 -15.01 7.85
C SER A 107 -4.11 -13.71 7.06
N ALA A 108 -5.01 -12.75 7.30
CA ALA A 108 -4.91 -11.42 6.69
C ALA A 108 -3.71 -10.64 7.24
N LEU A 109 -3.39 -10.83 8.54
CA LEU A 109 -2.24 -10.19 9.16
C LEU A 109 -0.91 -10.67 8.55
N ASP A 110 -0.76 -11.97 8.28
CA ASP A 110 0.43 -12.53 7.64
C ASP A 110 0.62 -12.02 6.21
N LEU A 111 -0.48 -11.75 5.48
CA LEU A 111 -0.43 -11.15 4.14
C LEU A 111 -0.02 -9.68 4.16
N ILE A 112 -0.51 -8.89 5.13
CA ILE A 112 -0.26 -7.43 5.15
C ILE A 112 1.08 -7.07 5.81
N ARG A 113 1.53 -7.86 6.80
CA ARG A 113 2.74 -7.59 7.60
C ARG A 113 3.99 -7.22 6.76
N PRO A 114 4.32 -7.92 5.67
CA PRO A 114 5.49 -7.60 4.84
C PRO A 114 5.44 -6.21 4.19
N TYR A 115 4.25 -5.64 4.03
CA TYR A 115 4.02 -4.35 3.35
C TYR A 115 3.95 -3.16 4.31
N VAL A 116 4.02 -3.42 5.63
CA VAL A 116 3.99 -2.36 6.64
C VAL A 116 5.34 -1.66 6.67
N ARG A 117 5.33 -0.32 6.58
CA ARG A 117 6.53 0.49 6.80
C ARG A 117 6.85 0.49 8.30
N TYR A 118 7.92 -0.20 8.69
CA TYR A 118 8.47 -0.05 10.03
C TYR A 118 9.21 1.29 10.11
N VAL A 119 8.61 2.26 10.82
CA VAL A 119 9.32 3.47 11.23
C VAL A 119 9.99 3.11 12.55
N THR A 120 11.27 2.79 12.50
CA THR A 120 12.12 2.79 13.70
C THR A 120 12.27 4.24 14.15
N VAL A 121 11.76 4.54 15.34
CA VAL A 121 11.97 5.80 16.06
C VAL A 121 13.38 5.85 16.60
#